data_AF-A0A843EPE9-F1
#
_entry.id   AF-A0A843EPE9-F1
#
_cell.length_a   1.000
_cell.length_b   1.000
_cell.length_c   1.000
_cell.angle_alpha   90.00
_cell.angle_beta   90.00
_cell.angle_gamma   90.00
#
_symmetry.space_group_name_H-M   'P 1'
#
loop_
_entity.id
_entity.type
_entity.pdbx_description
1 polymer ?
#
loop_
_entity_poly.entity_id
_entity_poly.type
_entity_poly.pdbx_seq_one_letter_code
_entity_poly.pdbx_strand_id
1 'polypeptide(L)' 'MVNKTLCSILLIISTIAILACLVINFEAWIVYLVAIIGIPLWVLSIGLLTMAKPRPEDEEERVKEPFTGY' A
#
# COMPACT_ATOMS: atom_id res chain seq x y z
N MET A 1 14.18 4.19 -3.69
CA MET A 1 14.21 3.00 -2.82
C MET A 1 12.97 3.04 -1.94
N VAL A 2 11.99 2.16 -2.17
CA VAL A 2 10.74 2.15 -1.37
C VAL A 2 11.06 1.65 0.05
N ASN A 3 10.79 2.47 1.07
CA ASN A 3 11.00 2.06 2.46
C ASN A 3 9.89 1.09 2.88
N LYS A 4 10.18 -0.22 2.74
CA LYS A 4 9.24 -1.31 3.02
C LYS A 4 8.68 -1.24 4.44
N THR A 5 9.51 -0.92 5.43
CA THR A 5 9.10 -0.80 6.83
C THR A 5 8.05 0.30 7.01
N LEU A 6 8.29 1.48 6.40
CA LEU A 6 7.35 2.59 6.45
C LEU A 6 6.01 2.24 5.77
N CYS A 7 6.05 1.59 4.61
CA CYS A 7 4.83 1.16 3.90
C CYS A 7 4.02 0.14 4.73
N SER A 8 4.68 -0.82 5.38
CA SER A 8 4.01 -1.78 6.27
C SER A 8 3.38 -1.09 7.49
N ILE A 9 4.06 -0.11 8.09
CA ILE A 9 3.52 0.66 9.22
C ILE A 9 2.29 1.45 8.78
N LEU A 10 2.36 2.17 7.66
CA LEU A 10 1.23 2.92 7.11
C LEU A 10 0.04 2.02 6.78
N LEU A 11 0.30 0.82 6.24
CA LEU A 11 -0.74 -0.17 5.96
C LEU A 11 -1.44 -0.63 7.25
N ILE A 12 -0.68 -0.95 8.30
CA ILE A 12 -1.24 -1.40 9.57
C ILE A 12 -2.08 -0.29 10.22
N ILE A 13 -1.56 0.93 10.29
CA ILE A 13 -2.26 2.07 10.90
C ILE A 13 -3.55 2.39 10.15
N SER A 14 -3.49 2.46 8.82
CA SER A 14 -4.69 2.71 8.00
C SER A 14 -5.72 1.59 8.16
N THR A 15 -5.30 0.33 8.23
CA THR A 15 -6.19 -0.81 8.48
C THR A 15 -6.89 -0.68 9.84
N ILE A 16 -6.15 -0.39 10.90
CA ILE A 16 -6.72 -0.23 12.25
C ILE A 16 -7.69 0.96 12.29
N ALA A 17 -7.34 2.09 11.68
CA ALA A 17 -8.20 3.27 11.67
C ALA A 17 -9.53 3.01 10.94
N ILE A 18 -9.49 2.33 9.79
CA ILE A 18 -10.69 1.94 9.04
C ILE A 18 -11.54 0.96 9.85
N LEU A 19 -10.93 -0.07 10.45
CA LEU A 19 -11.64 -1.04 11.29
C LEU A 19 -12.26 -0.40 12.53
N ALA A 20 -11.57 0.54 13.17
CA ALA A 20 -12.12 1.29 14.30
C ALA A 20 -13.38 2.06 13.90
N CYS A 21 -13.39 2.71 12.73
CA CYS A 21 -14.58 3.40 12.21
C CYS A 21 -15.73 2.47 11.82
N LEU A 22 -15.45 1.18 11.57
CA LEU A 22 -16.47 0.17 11.25
C LEU A 22 -17.09 -0.45 12.51
N VAL A 23 -16.29 -0.68 13.55
CA VAL A 23 -16.70 -1.41 14.76
C VAL A 23 -17.23 -0.47 15.84
N ILE A 24 -16.72 0.76 15.91
CA ILE A 24 -17.07 1.76 16.92
C ILE A 24 -17.93 2.84 16.28
N ASN A 25 -18.92 3.34 17.02
CA ASN A 25 -19.81 4.39 16.55
C ASN A 25 -19.17 5.78 16.74
N PHE A 26 -18.40 6.21 15.73
CA PHE A 26 -17.80 7.55 15.68
C PHE A 26 -18.72 8.56 15.00
N GLU A 27 -18.50 9.85 15.29
CA GLU A 27 -19.20 10.93 14.57
C GLU A 27 -18.87 10.91 13.07
N ALA A 28 -19.87 11.26 12.25
CA ALA A 28 -19.78 11.14 10.79
C ALA A 28 -18.56 11.86 10.19
N TRP A 29 -18.20 13.05 10.72
CA TRP A 29 -17.04 13.80 10.23
C TRP A 29 -15.71 13.06 10.46
N ILE A 30 -15.59 12.30 11.55
CA ILE A 30 -14.41 11.47 11.84
C ILE A 30 -14.33 10.34 10.83
N VAL A 31 -15.46 9.66 10.59
CA VAL A 31 -15.55 8.57 9.60
C VAL A 31 -15.18 9.08 8.21
N TYR A 32 -15.66 10.26 7.80
CA TYR A 32 -15.29 10.86 6.52
C TYR A 32 -13.82 11.22 6.42
N LEU A 33 -13.24 11.81 7.46
CA LEU A 33 -11.81 12.14 7.49
C LEU A 33 -10.95 10.87 7.37
N VAL A 34 -11.30 9.82 8.12
CA VAL A 34 -10.62 8.53 8.07
C VAL A 34 -10.82 7.85 6.71
N ALA A 35 -11.98 7.96 6.09
CA ALA A 35 -12.20 7.42 4.75
C ALA A 35 -11.37 8.14 3.68
N ILE A 36 -11.34 9.48 3.71
CA ILE A 36 -10.61 10.32 2.75
C ILE A 36 -9.10 10.08 2.80
N ILE A 37 -8.53 9.83 3.99
CA ILE A 37 -7.09 9.68 4.16
C ILE A 37 -6.69 8.21 4.26
N GLY A 38 -7.40 7.44 5.08
CA GLY A 38 -7.09 6.06 5.41
C GLY A 38 -7.23 5.12 4.22
N ILE A 39 -8.29 5.22 3.43
CA ILE A 39 -8.49 4.33 2.27
C ILE A 39 -7.41 4.55 1.21
N PRO A 40 -7.11 5.78 0.77
CA PRO A 40 -6.01 6.00 -0.19
C PRO A 40 -4.65 5.53 0.34
N LEU A 41 -4.33 5.80 1.61
CA LEU A 41 -3.08 5.33 2.21
C LEU A 41 -3.00 3.81 2.26
N TRP A 42 -4.12 3.14 2.54
CA TRP A 42 -4.21 1.69 2.56
C TRP A 42 -3.94 1.09 1.17
N VAL A 43 -4.64 1.58 0.15
CA VAL A 43 -4.48 1.13 -1.25
C VAL A 43 -3.05 1.39 -1.75
N LEU A 44 -2.51 2.58 -1.51
CA LEU A 44 -1.14 2.94 -1.91
C LEU A 44 -0.10 2.09 -1.20
N SER A 45 -0.25 1.84 0.09
CA SER A 45 0.71 1.03 0.86
C SER A 45 0.75 -0.42 0.35
N ILE A 46 -0.41 -1.01 0.03
CA ILE A 46 -0.48 -2.33 -0.60
C ILE A 46 0.14 -2.32 -2.00
N GLY A 47 -0.22 -1.32 -2.82
CA GLY A 47 0.34 -1.17 -4.16
C GLY A 47 1.87 -1.11 -4.14
N LEU A 48 2.43 -0.28 -3.26
CA LEU A 48 3.89 -0.13 -3.15
C LEU A 48 4.57 -1.39 -2.60
N LEU A 49 3.96 -2.09 -1.65
CA LEU A 49 4.50 -3.35 -1.12
C LEU A 49 4.50 -4.47 -2.16
N THR A 50 3.46 -4.56 -2.98
CA THR A 50 3.35 -5.56 -4.04
C THR A 50 4.25 -5.24 -5.24
N MET A 51 4.36 -3.97 -5.62
CA MET A 51 5.26 -3.51 -6.70
C MET A 51 6.75 -3.61 -6.33
N ALA A 52 7.09 -3.66 -5.03
CA ALA A 52 8.48 -3.81 -4.59
C ALA A 52 9.06 -5.22 -4.84
N LYS A 53 8.25 -6.18 -5.32
CA LYS A 53 8.70 -7.51 -5.70
C LYS A 53 8.42 -7.72 -7.20
N PRO A 54 9.45 -7.90 -8.05
CA PRO A 54 9.22 -8.31 -9.43
C PRO A 54 8.54 -9.68 -9.45
N ARG A 55 7.70 -9.92 -10.45
CA ARG A 55 7.09 -11.25 -10.62
C ARG A 55 8.19 -12.22 -11.03
N PRO A 56 8.17 -13.48 -10.57
CA PRO A 56 9.18 -14.48 -10.96
C PRO A 56 9.28 -14.68 -12.48
N GLU A 57 8.16 -14.46 -13.19
CA GLU A 57 8.10 -14.46 -14.66
C GLU A 57 8.86 -13.29 -15.28
N ASP A 58 8.79 -12.09 -14.67
CA ASP A 58 9.52 -10.90 -15.11
C ASP A 58 11.01 -10.94 -14.72
N GLU A 59 11.39 -11.74 -13.71
CA GLU A 59 12.78 -11.85 -13.25
C GLU A 59 13.67 -12.52 -14.32
N GLU A 60 13.18 -13.60 -14.94
CA GLU A 60 13.92 -14.27 -16.02
C GLU A 60 14.09 -13.38 -17.26
N GLU A 61 13.04 -12.64 -17.63
CA GLU A 61 13.05 -11.74 -18.79
C GLU A 61 14.00 -10.55 -18.57
N ARG A 62 14.01 -9.98 -17.36
CA ARG A 62 14.94 -8.89 -16.97
C ARG A 62 16.40 -9.32 -16.83
N VAL A 63 16.67 -10.61 -16.64
CA VAL A 63 18.03 -11.17 -16.61
C VAL A 63 18.52 -11.51 -18.03
N LYS A 64 17.62 -11.99 -18.90
CA LYS A 64 17.93 -12.36 -20.29
C LYS A 64 18.00 -11.15 -21.22
N GLU A 65 17.18 -10.12 -20.98
CA GLU A 65 17.24 -8.82 -21.65
C GLU A 65 17.61 -7.76 -20.61
N PRO A 66 18.91 -7.51 -20.36
CA PRO A 66 19.29 -6.31 -19.64
C PRO A 66 18.70 -5.13 -20.41
N PHE A 67 18.08 -4.16 -19.73
CA PHE A 67 17.50 -2.97 -20.34
C PHE A 67 18.57 -2.08 -21.01
N THR A 68 19.19 -2.57 -22.08
CA THR A 68 19.81 -1.79 -23.12
C THR A 68 18.88 -1.95 -24.31
N GLY A 69 17.84 -1.12 -24.35
CA GLY A 69 17.13 -0.80 -25.59
C GLY A 69 17.99 0.05 -26.53
N TYR A 70 19.30 -0.27 -26.60
CA TYR A 70 20.34 0.24 -27.49
C TYR A 70 21.36 -0.86 -27.69
#